data_AF-A0A1S3QZ25-F1
#
_entry.id   AF-A0A1S3QZ25-F1
#
_cell.length_a   1.000
_cell.length_b   1.000
_cell.length_c   1.000
_cell.angle_alpha   90.00
_cell.angle_beta   90.00
_cell.angle_gamma   90.00
#
_symmetry.space_group_name_H-M   'P 1'
#
loop_
_entity.id
_entity.type
_entity.pdbx_description
1 polymer ?
#
loop_
_entity_poly.entity_id
_entity_poly.type
_entity_poly.pdbx_seq_one_letter_code
_entity_poly.pdbx_strand_id
1 'polypeptide(L)'
;LAVDKAYKPACPRVLYKSDDDRRVFPKMHLDPVDRKHVYMALKNQMMRVPVAQCSEHKSLKGCWSAQDPFCGWCESENSRCSFQDDCLQPSAWISISEDSQQQNMVSYQVEKSNSGEKITLTVKVHLNVHRTGSLTFACIFLTRSVNLCDRTSPSPALPRCSCLFSSDQLPAEGLDVTVEIRVGKQNLTEKLMLTNCSDITGPPTSALCSQCMTAGCSWSNDACSWTPRSDNSDPIQDVCRLSQSGMNYSEPVIFSIEPSVLSFHG
;
A
#
# COMPACT_ATOMS: atom_id res chain seq x y z
N LEU A 1 10.60 18.52 0.00
CA LEU A 1 9.28 17.89 0.11
C LEU A 1 9.49 16.38 0.14
N ALA A 2 8.99 15.69 1.16
CA ALA A 2 8.95 14.22 1.13
C ALA A 2 7.88 13.83 0.11
N VAL A 3 8.22 12.94 -0.82
CA VAL A 3 7.30 12.48 -1.86
C VAL A 3 7.31 10.97 -1.92
N ASP A 4 6.14 10.38 -2.16
CA ASP A 4 6.03 8.96 -2.45
C ASP A 4 6.61 8.64 -3.85
N LYS A 5 6.59 7.36 -4.26
CA LYS A 5 7.06 6.95 -5.60
C LYS A 5 6.29 7.60 -6.76
N ALA A 6 5.10 8.14 -6.50
CA ALA A 6 4.25 8.82 -7.48
C ALA A 6 4.41 10.35 -7.43
N TYR A 7 5.44 10.85 -6.75
CA TYR A 7 5.70 12.27 -6.52
C TYR A 7 4.59 13.00 -5.75
N LYS A 8 3.70 12.27 -5.07
CA LYS A 8 2.67 12.90 -4.23
C LYS A 8 3.31 13.32 -2.91
N PRO A 9 2.96 14.51 -2.39
CA PRO A 9 3.49 15.00 -1.13
C PRO A 9 3.08 14.06 0.01
N ALA A 10 4.08 13.47 0.67
CA ALA A 10 3.89 12.72 1.89
C ALA A 10 3.99 13.65 3.10
N CYS A 11 3.39 13.27 4.23
CA CYS A 11 3.55 13.99 5.49
C CYS A 11 5.05 14.10 5.83
N PRO A 12 5.61 15.31 5.94
CA PRO A 12 7.03 15.47 6.20
C PRO A 12 7.35 14.94 7.59
N ARG A 13 8.37 14.09 7.65
CA ARG A 13 8.86 13.51 8.89
C ARG A 13 10.16 14.19 9.31
N VAL A 14 10.26 14.52 10.59
CA VAL A 14 11.48 15.10 11.15
C VAL A 14 12.48 13.97 11.40
N LEU A 15 13.52 13.88 10.56
CA LEU A 15 14.59 12.89 10.71
C LEU A 15 15.60 13.27 11.80
N TYR A 16 15.76 14.57 12.03
CA TYR A 16 16.62 15.11 13.08
C TYR A 16 16.08 16.48 13.53
N LYS A 17 16.07 16.70 14.83
CA LYS A 17 15.82 18.00 15.46
C LYS A 17 16.98 18.27 16.42
N SER A 18 17.62 19.44 16.28
CA SER A 18 18.63 19.87 17.25
C SER A 18 17.94 20.44 18.49
N ASP A 19 18.53 20.21 19.67
CA ASP A 19 18.09 20.84 20.92
C ASP A 19 18.51 22.32 21.02
N ASP A 20 19.46 22.73 20.19
CA ASP A 20 20.00 24.09 20.13
C ASP A 20 19.24 24.87 19.03
N ASP A 21 18.31 25.74 19.45
CA ASP A 21 17.39 26.51 18.58
C ASP A 21 18.10 27.67 17.84
N ARG A 22 19.33 27.43 17.38
CA ARG A 22 20.17 28.43 16.72
C ARG A 22 19.79 28.58 15.26
N ARG A 23 19.62 29.83 14.85
CA ARG A 23 19.30 30.27 13.48
C ARG A 23 20.48 30.13 12.51
N VAL A 24 21.06 28.93 12.39
CA VAL A 24 22.10 28.62 11.40
C VAL A 24 21.59 27.48 10.56
N PHE A 25 21.52 27.67 9.23
CA PHE A 25 21.30 26.56 8.31
C PHE A 25 22.60 25.76 8.21
N PRO A 26 22.69 24.55 8.79
CA PRO A 26 23.89 23.74 8.68
C PRO A 26 24.08 23.32 7.22
N LYS A 27 25.34 23.31 6.73
CA LYS A 27 25.63 22.75 5.42
C LYS A 27 25.29 21.26 5.43
N MET A 28 24.44 20.85 4.49
CA MET A 28 24.00 19.46 4.33
C MET A 28 24.56 18.90 3.04
N HIS A 29 25.14 17.70 3.11
CA HIS A 29 25.64 16.97 1.95
C HIS A 29 25.10 15.55 1.95
N LEU A 30 24.47 15.13 0.86
CA LEU A 30 24.11 13.73 0.65
C LEU A 30 25.39 12.90 0.57
N ASP A 31 25.41 11.76 1.28
CA ASP A 31 26.51 10.80 1.24
C ASP A 31 26.73 10.35 -0.21
N PRO A 32 27.89 10.64 -0.83
CA PRO A 32 28.12 10.36 -2.24
C PRO A 32 28.32 8.87 -2.52
N VAL A 33 28.59 8.06 -1.48
CA VAL A 33 28.86 6.63 -1.61
C VAL A 33 27.55 5.84 -1.58
N ASP A 34 26.80 5.97 -0.49
CA ASP A 34 25.60 5.16 -0.27
C ASP A 34 24.29 5.88 -0.60
N ARG A 35 24.29 7.23 -0.67
CA ARG A 35 23.10 8.07 -0.84
C ARG A 35 21.96 7.76 0.14
N LYS A 36 22.24 7.06 1.23
CA LYS A 36 21.32 6.68 2.32
C LYS A 36 21.47 7.59 3.53
N HIS A 37 22.46 8.49 3.53
CA HIS A 37 22.71 9.39 4.64
C HIS A 37 22.93 10.83 4.16
N VAL A 38 22.60 11.78 5.02
CA VAL A 38 22.93 13.19 4.88
C VAL A 38 23.90 13.54 5.99
N TYR A 39 25.06 14.03 5.61
CA TYR A 39 26.01 14.64 6.51
C TYR A 39 25.59 16.07 6.80
N MET A 40 25.48 16.41 8.08
CA MET A 40 25.07 17.73 8.55
C MET A 40 26.16 18.28 9.46
N ALA A 41 26.75 19.40 9.04
CA ALA A 41 27.76 20.11 9.81
C ALA A 41 27.08 21.05 10.82
N LEU A 42 27.12 20.68 12.10
CA LEU A 42 26.75 21.54 13.22
C LEU A 42 28.02 22.19 13.80
N LYS A 43 27.86 23.21 14.66
CA LYS A 43 28.97 24.09 15.09
C LYS A 43 30.25 23.35 15.50
N ASN A 44 30.11 22.35 16.37
CA ASN A 44 31.24 21.59 16.93
C ASN A 44 31.13 20.09 16.64
N GLN A 45 30.23 19.67 15.76
CA GLN A 45 29.99 18.24 15.49
C GLN A 45 29.49 18.02 14.07
N MET A 46 29.88 16.90 13.48
CA MET A 46 29.35 16.42 12.20
C MET A 46 28.43 15.24 12.47
N MET A 47 27.17 15.37 12.04
CA MET A 47 26.16 14.33 12.20
C MET A 47 25.96 13.60 10.89
N ARG A 48 25.79 12.28 10.95
CA ARG A 48 25.41 11.45 9.81
C ARG A 48 23.98 10.97 10.03
N VAL A 49 23.03 11.57 9.33
CA VAL A 49 21.59 11.33 9.50
C VAL A 49 21.08 10.43 8.37
N PRO A 50 20.44 9.29 8.64
CA PRO A 50 19.89 8.46 7.58
C PRO A 50 18.71 9.16 6.88
N VAL A 51 18.57 8.95 5.57
CA VAL A 51 17.47 9.53 4.76
C VAL A 51 16.12 8.88 5.07
N ALA A 52 16.13 7.69 5.65
CA ALA A 52 14.95 6.92 6.03
C ALA A 52 15.17 6.19 7.35
N GLN A 53 14.12 6.07 8.16
CA GLN A 53 14.15 5.42 9.49
C GLN A 53 13.48 4.04 9.43
N CYS A 54 13.88 3.21 8.47
CA CYS A 54 13.23 1.91 8.20
C CYS A 54 13.14 1.01 9.43
N SER A 55 14.15 1.01 10.29
CA SER A 55 14.25 0.14 11.46
C SER A 55 13.16 0.38 12.52
N GLU A 56 12.42 1.49 12.44
CA GLU A 56 11.27 1.74 13.32
C GLU A 56 10.08 0.83 13.01
N HIS A 57 9.96 0.40 11.76
CA HIS A 57 8.87 -0.48 11.34
C HIS A 57 9.21 -1.93 11.68
N LYS A 58 8.50 -2.48 12.67
CA LYS A 58 8.77 -3.82 13.22
C LYS A 58 7.98 -4.95 12.55
N SER A 59 7.13 -4.65 11.57
CA SER A 59 6.32 -5.63 10.84
C SER A 59 6.34 -5.33 9.34
N LEU A 60 6.09 -6.35 8.52
CA LEU A 60 5.97 -6.20 7.07
C LEU A 60 4.88 -5.18 6.69
N LYS A 61 3.69 -5.27 7.30
CA LYS A 61 2.60 -4.31 7.07
C LYS A 61 3.00 -2.89 7.48
N GLY A 62 3.71 -2.73 8.60
CA GLY A 62 4.20 -1.42 9.04
C GLY A 62 5.26 -0.83 8.10
N CYS A 63 6.19 -1.66 7.63
CA CYS A 63 7.25 -1.27 6.69
C CYS A 63 6.65 -0.83 5.35
N TRP A 64 5.68 -1.59 4.85
CA TRP A 64 4.95 -1.26 3.62
C TRP A 64 4.10 0.00 3.77
N SER A 65 3.40 0.16 4.90
CA SER A 65 2.48 1.29 5.13
C SER A 65 3.19 2.63 5.26
N ALA A 66 4.49 2.64 5.56
CA ALA A 66 5.29 3.86 5.55
C ALA A 66 5.40 4.49 4.16
N GLN A 67 5.18 3.69 3.10
CA GLN A 67 5.31 4.13 1.70
C GLN A 67 6.66 4.81 1.39
N ASP A 68 7.69 4.51 2.19
CA ASP A 68 9.03 5.06 2.04
C ASP A 68 9.77 4.24 0.96
N PRO A 69 10.15 4.84 -0.18
CA PRO A 69 10.78 4.14 -1.29
C PRO A 69 12.15 3.54 -0.95
N PHE A 70 12.81 4.03 0.12
CA PHE A 70 14.10 3.50 0.57
C PHE A 70 13.95 2.27 1.47
N CYS A 71 12.75 2.04 2.01
CA CYS A 71 12.48 0.97 2.96
C CYS A 71 11.81 -0.24 2.32
N GLY A 72 12.25 -1.42 2.74
CA GLY A 72 11.60 -2.68 2.40
C GLY A 72 11.85 -3.73 3.48
N TRP A 73 11.00 -4.73 3.52
CA TRP A 73 11.05 -5.82 4.46
C TRP A 73 12.06 -6.87 4.00
N CYS A 74 13.13 -7.05 4.77
CA CYS A 74 14.12 -8.08 4.53
C CYS A 74 13.70 -9.38 5.19
N GLU A 75 13.30 -10.37 4.39
CA GLU A 75 12.84 -11.67 4.84
C GLU A 75 14.03 -12.61 5.08
N SER A 76 14.40 -12.76 6.36
CA SER A 76 15.58 -13.53 6.81
C SER A 76 15.34 -14.19 8.17
N GLU A 77 16.36 -14.79 8.79
CA GLU A 77 16.28 -15.24 10.19
C GLU A 77 15.92 -14.09 11.14
N ASN A 78 16.49 -12.90 10.93
CA ASN A 78 16.17 -11.70 11.68
C ASN A 78 15.40 -10.71 10.79
N SER A 79 14.17 -11.08 10.46
CA SER A 79 13.33 -10.30 9.56
C SER A 79 13.10 -8.88 10.10
N ARG A 80 13.37 -7.88 9.26
CA ARG A 80 13.36 -6.46 9.64
C ARG A 80 13.09 -5.56 8.45
N CYS A 81 12.56 -4.38 8.69
CA CYS A 81 12.51 -3.32 7.70
C CYS A 81 13.90 -2.64 7.57
N SER A 82 14.44 -2.59 6.36
CA SER A 82 15.77 -2.06 6.07
C SER A 82 15.88 -1.51 4.66
N PHE A 83 17.00 -0.84 4.37
CA PHE A 83 17.42 -0.57 3.00
C PHE A 83 17.70 -1.86 2.23
N GLN A 84 17.61 -1.80 0.90
CA GLN A 84 17.83 -2.95 0.02
C GLN A 84 19.23 -3.55 0.13
N ASP A 85 20.27 -2.71 0.19
CA ASP A 85 21.66 -3.18 0.28
C ASP A 85 22.00 -3.80 1.63
N ASP A 86 21.27 -3.41 2.68
CA ASP A 86 21.45 -3.98 4.02
C ASP A 86 20.76 -5.36 4.13
N CYS A 87 19.97 -5.75 3.12
CA CYS A 87 19.34 -7.06 3.02
C CYS A 87 20.22 -8.01 2.22
N LEU A 88 21.08 -8.74 2.94
CA LEU A 88 22.06 -9.65 2.37
C LEU A 88 21.44 -10.96 1.90
N GLN A 89 22.03 -11.53 0.85
CA GLN A 89 21.65 -12.85 0.33
C GLN A 89 21.86 -13.95 1.38
N PRO A 90 21.02 -15.02 1.39
CA PRO A 90 19.99 -15.38 0.41
C PRO A 90 18.58 -14.78 0.68
N SER A 91 18.50 -13.66 1.41
CA SER A 91 17.23 -13.06 1.84
C SER A 91 16.47 -12.38 0.69
N ALA A 92 15.14 -12.43 0.74
CA ALA A 92 14.29 -11.68 -0.16
C ALA A 92 14.01 -10.28 0.41
N TRP A 93 14.03 -9.24 -0.44
CA TRP A 93 13.70 -7.88 -0.03
C TRP A 93 12.37 -7.45 -0.64
N ILE A 94 11.36 -7.28 0.20
CA ILE A 94 9.98 -7.03 -0.17
C ILE A 94 9.69 -5.52 0.00
N SER A 95 9.34 -4.85 -1.09
CA SER A 95 9.06 -3.40 -1.10
C SER A 95 7.65 -3.10 -1.55
N ILE A 96 7.28 -1.83 -1.50
CA ILE A 96 6.01 -1.34 -2.05
C ILE A 96 5.89 -1.64 -3.55
N SER A 97 4.67 -1.95 -3.99
CA SER A 97 4.31 -2.18 -5.39
C SER A 97 4.65 -0.97 -6.27
N GLU A 98 4.84 -1.18 -7.56
CA GLU A 98 4.96 -0.10 -8.56
C GLU A 98 3.60 0.53 -8.90
N ASP A 99 2.51 -0.13 -8.51
CA ASP A 99 1.15 0.35 -8.70
C ASP A 99 0.81 1.51 -7.76
N SER A 100 1.04 2.74 -8.23
CA SER A 100 0.79 3.98 -7.51
C SER A 100 -0.68 4.27 -7.15
N GLN A 101 -1.63 3.50 -7.70
CA GLN A 101 -3.05 3.71 -7.42
C GLN A 101 -3.50 2.99 -6.14
N GLN A 102 -2.71 2.04 -5.65
CA GLN A 102 -3.10 1.23 -4.51
C GLN A 102 -2.72 1.88 -3.18
N GLN A 103 -3.72 2.17 -2.36
CA GLN A 103 -3.54 2.76 -1.02
C GLN A 103 -3.30 1.70 0.08
N ASN A 104 -3.74 0.46 -0.14
CA ASN A 104 -3.69 -0.62 0.85
C ASN A 104 -2.81 -1.78 0.39
N MET A 105 -2.04 -2.38 1.31
CA MET A 105 -1.16 -3.51 1.02
C MET A 105 -1.91 -4.70 0.43
N VAL A 106 -3.16 -4.89 0.86
CA VAL A 106 -4.03 -5.95 0.38
C VAL A 106 -5.28 -5.31 -0.24
N SER A 107 -5.66 -5.79 -1.41
CA SER A 107 -6.96 -5.51 -2.02
C SER A 107 -7.68 -6.83 -2.28
N TYR A 108 -8.98 -6.75 -2.46
CA TYR A 108 -9.78 -7.89 -2.86
C TYR A 108 -10.78 -7.50 -3.93
N GLN A 109 -11.19 -8.50 -4.71
CA GLN A 109 -12.21 -8.39 -5.73
C GLN A 109 -13.13 -9.60 -5.63
N VAL A 110 -14.42 -9.38 -5.83
CA VAL A 110 -15.44 -10.42 -5.87
C VAL A 110 -16.07 -10.48 -7.24
N GLU A 111 -16.19 -11.70 -7.75
CA GLU A 111 -16.80 -11.97 -9.04
C GLU A 111 -17.81 -13.09 -8.91
N LYS A 112 -18.90 -13.01 -9.68
CA LYS A 112 -19.93 -14.05 -9.72
C LYS A 112 -19.83 -14.81 -11.04
N SER A 113 -19.93 -16.14 -11.00
CA SER A 113 -19.90 -16.96 -12.20
C SER A 113 -21.07 -16.62 -13.13
N ASN A 114 -20.93 -16.92 -14.43
CA ASN A 114 -22.02 -16.73 -15.40
C ASN A 114 -23.28 -17.52 -15.05
N SER A 115 -23.15 -18.68 -14.39
CA SER A 115 -24.30 -19.45 -13.89
C SER A 115 -24.97 -18.82 -12.67
N GLY A 116 -24.29 -17.88 -11.99
CA GLY A 116 -24.75 -17.29 -10.75
C GLY A 116 -24.55 -18.17 -9.51
N GLU A 117 -24.11 -19.42 -9.67
CA GLU A 117 -24.05 -20.38 -8.57
C GLU A 117 -22.80 -20.23 -7.70
N LYS A 118 -21.70 -19.71 -8.26
CA LYS A 118 -20.41 -19.60 -7.58
C LYS A 118 -19.92 -18.16 -7.50
N ILE A 119 -19.23 -17.86 -6.40
CA ILE A 119 -18.54 -16.60 -6.18
C ILE A 119 -17.04 -16.88 -6.09
N THR A 120 -16.26 -16.04 -6.76
CA THR A 120 -14.80 -16.01 -6.68
C THR A 120 -14.38 -14.80 -5.87
N LEU A 121 -13.78 -15.02 -4.70
CA LEU A 121 -13.10 -13.98 -3.95
C LEU A 121 -11.60 -14.04 -4.28
N THR A 122 -11.10 -13.02 -4.96
CA THR A 122 -9.67 -12.87 -5.29
C THR A 122 -9.03 -11.83 -4.39
N VAL A 123 -7.99 -12.21 -3.67
CA VAL A 123 -7.18 -11.33 -2.83
C VAL A 123 -5.83 -11.12 -3.50
N LYS A 124 -5.43 -9.85 -3.64
CA LYS A 124 -4.14 -9.44 -4.22
C LYS A 124 -3.32 -8.71 -3.16
N VAL A 125 -2.07 -9.13 -3.01
CA VAL A 125 -1.09 -8.46 -2.14
C VAL A 125 -0.19 -7.59 -3.00
N HIS A 126 -0.18 -6.29 -2.75
CA HIS A 126 0.53 -5.31 -3.56
C HIS A 126 1.95 -5.11 -3.06
N LEU A 127 2.86 -5.97 -3.48
CA LEU A 127 4.25 -5.95 -3.09
C LEU A 127 5.16 -6.23 -4.29
N ASN A 128 6.41 -5.77 -4.19
CA ASN A 128 7.45 -6.10 -5.15
C ASN A 128 8.58 -6.86 -4.44
N VAL A 129 8.89 -8.06 -4.93
CA VAL A 129 9.91 -8.93 -4.36
C VAL A 129 11.18 -8.80 -5.18
N HIS A 130 12.23 -8.31 -4.53
CA HIS A 130 13.55 -8.24 -5.12
C HIS A 130 14.38 -9.44 -4.65
N ARG A 131 15.03 -10.11 -5.63
CA ARG A 131 15.96 -11.26 -5.49
C ARG A 131 15.30 -12.62 -5.20
N THR A 132 15.99 -13.67 -5.65
CA THR A 132 15.55 -15.08 -5.79
C THR A 132 15.61 -15.90 -4.50
N GLY A 133 15.11 -15.36 -3.40
CA GLY A 133 14.72 -16.20 -2.26
C GLY A 133 13.37 -16.84 -2.58
N SER A 134 13.20 -18.15 -2.36
CA SER A 134 11.88 -18.77 -2.41
C SER A 134 11.04 -18.20 -1.27
N LEU A 135 10.07 -17.34 -1.59
CA LEU A 135 9.10 -16.85 -0.62
C LEU A 135 7.90 -17.79 -0.58
N THR A 136 7.63 -18.34 0.60
CA THR A 136 6.40 -19.09 0.82
C THR A 136 5.21 -18.15 0.75
N PHE A 137 4.23 -18.48 -0.09
CA PHE A 137 3.00 -17.73 -0.21
C PHE A 137 1.80 -18.66 -0.06
N ALA A 138 0.89 -18.31 0.84
CA ALA A 138 -0.33 -19.09 1.08
C ALA A 138 -1.44 -18.18 1.59
N CYS A 139 -2.70 -18.57 1.33
CA CYS A 139 -3.86 -17.88 1.88
C CYS A 139 -4.86 -18.88 2.44
N ILE A 140 -5.49 -18.54 3.55
CA ILE A 140 -6.59 -19.28 4.16
C ILE A 140 -7.75 -18.31 4.30
N PHE A 141 -8.92 -18.71 3.78
CA PHE A 141 -10.14 -17.92 3.85
C PHE A 141 -11.09 -18.57 4.84
N LEU A 142 -11.47 -17.83 5.87
CA LEU A 142 -12.26 -18.32 6.98
C LEU A 142 -13.55 -17.54 7.09
N THR A 143 -14.67 -18.24 7.26
CA THR A 143 -15.93 -17.67 7.74
C THR A 143 -16.33 -18.37 9.03
N ARG A 144 -16.61 -17.62 10.10
CA ARG A 144 -16.92 -18.18 11.43
C ARG A 144 -15.93 -19.30 11.87
N SER A 145 -14.65 -19.11 11.54
CA SER A 145 -13.54 -20.06 11.79
C SER A 145 -13.56 -21.38 10.99
N VAL A 146 -14.35 -21.46 9.92
CA VAL A 146 -14.40 -22.60 8.99
C VAL A 146 -13.84 -22.18 7.63
N ASN A 147 -13.13 -23.09 6.95
CA ASN A 147 -12.61 -22.83 5.61
C ASN A 147 -13.77 -22.58 4.63
N LEU A 148 -13.75 -21.42 3.97
CA LEU A 148 -14.77 -21.00 3.02
C LEU A 148 -14.62 -21.68 1.65
N CYS A 149 -13.40 -22.04 1.25
CA CYS A 149 -13.09 -22.35 -0.13
C CYS A 149 -13.44 -23.79 -0.53
N ASP A 150 -14.03 -23.92 -1.71
CA ASP A 150 -14.19 -25.17 -2.41
C ASP A 150 -12.84 -25.80 -2.75
N ARG A 151 -12.80 -27.13 -2.84
CA ARG A 151 -11.63 -27.91 -3.28
C ARG A 151 -11.17 -27.59 -4.70
N THR A 152 -12.05 -27.00 -5.52
CA THR A 152 -11.75 -26.58 -6.89
C THR A 152 -11.03 -25.23 -6.95
N SER A 153 -10.78 -24.58 -5.80
CA SER A 153 -10.11 -23.28 -5.78
C SER A 153 -8.69 -23.38 -6.31
N PRO A 154 -8.21 -22.38 -7.09
CA PRO A 154 -6.85 -22.36 -7.60
C PRO A 154 -5.81 -22.39 -6.49
N SER A 155 -4.67 -23.02 -6.75
CA SER A 155 -3.52 -22.95 -5.85
C SER A 155 -3.02 -21.51 -5.71
N PRO A 156 -2.63 -21.06 -4.51
CA PRO A 156 -2.13 -19.71 -4.29
C PRO A 156 -0.81 -19.48 -5.03
N ALA A 157 -0.67 -18.32 -5.68
CA ALA A 157 0.54 -17.93 -6.39
C ALA A 157 0.79 -16.43 -6.22
N LEU A 158 1.96 -16.05 -5.69
CA LEU A 158 2.26 -14.64 -5.43
C LEU A 158 2.09 -13.81 -6.72
N PRO A 159 1.36 -12.67 -6.71
CA PRO A 159 0.80 -11.96 -5.57
C PRO A 159 -0.70 -12.21 -5.27
N ARG A 160 -1.31 -13.25 -5.83
CA ARG A 160 -2.78 -13.46 -5.81
C ARG A 160 -3.20 -14.81 -5.22
N CYS A 161 -4.28 -14.80 -4.47
CA CYS A 161 -4.99 -15.99 -4.01
C CYS A 161 -6.47 -15.87 -4.37
N SER A 162 -7.09 -16.97 -4.78
CA SER A 162 -8.51 -16.99 -5.10
C SER A 162 -9.23 -18.10 -4.33
N CYS A 163 -10.42 -17.78 -3.83
CA CYS A 163 -11.30 -18.68 -3.11
C CYS A 163 -12.62 -18.78 -3.86
N LEU A 164 -12.98 -19.99 -4.27
CA LEU A 164 -14.26 -20.27 -4.92
C LEU A 164 -15.23 -20.83 -3.89
N PHE A 165 -16.48 -20.35 -3.83
CA PHE A 165 -17.48 -20.88 -2.91
C PHE A 165 -18.90 -20.74 -3.48
N SER A 166 -19.87 -21.47 -2.92
CA SER A 166 -21.28 -21.39 -3.37
C SER A 166 -21.90 -20.04 -2.99
N SER A 167 -22.64 -19.44 -3.92
CA SER A 167 -23.38 -18.19 -3.68
C SER A 167 -24.41 -18.30 -2.55
N ASP A 168 -24.92 -19.51 -2.25
CA ASP A 168 -25.86 -19.76 -1.15
C ASP A 168 -25.24 -19.50 0.23
N GLN A 169 -23.90 -19.48 0.34
CA GLN A 169 -23.20 -19.18 1.58
C GLN A 169 -23.10 -17.67 1.85
N LEU A 170 -23.50 -16.83 0.90
CA LEU A 170 -23.58 -15.38 1.07
C LEU A 170 -25.01 -15.00 1.51
N PRO A 171 -25.24 -14.69 2.80
CA PRO A 171 -26.55 -14.31 3.27
C PRO A 171 -26.86 -12.84 2.90
N ALA A 172 -28.12 -12.44 3.01
CA ALA A 172 -28.58 -11.10 2.61
C ALA A 172 -27.93 -9.97 3.44
N GLU A 173 -27.62 -10.24 4.70
CA GLU A 173 -26.90 -9.31 5.59
C GLU A 173 -25.40 -9.16 5.28
N GLY A 174 -24.86 -9.99 4.38
CA GLY A 174 -23.44 -10.05 4.05
C GLY A 174 -22.66 -11.12 4.84
N LEU A 175 -21.45 -11.42 4.38
CA LEU A 175 -20.62 -12.49 4.92
C LEU A 175 -19.29 -11.94 5.46
N ASP A 176 -19.06 -12.13 6.75
CA ASP A 176 -17.75 -11.85 7.36
C ASP A 176 -16.74 -12.93 6.96
N VAL A 177 -15.66 -12.47 6.31
CA VAL A 177 -14.56 -13.33 5.86
C VAL A 177 -13.26 -12.80 6.44
N THR A 178 -12.53 -13.68 7.13
CA THR A 178 -11.16 -13.42 7.57
C THR A 178 -10.20 -14.12 6.61
N VAL A 179 -9.28 -13.34 6.04
CA VAL A 179 -8.25 -13.86 5.15
C VAL A 179 -6.91 -13.82 5.88
N GLU A 180 -6.35 -15.00 6.13
CA GLU A 180 -5.00 -15.15 6.67
C GLU A 180 -4.03 -15.37 5.50
N ILE A 181 -3.07 -14.47 5.34
CA ILE A 181 -2.14 -14.45 4.21
C ILE A 181 -0.74 -14.64 4.75
N ARG A 182 -0.04 -15.66 4.29
CA ARG A 182 1.37 -15.90 4.62
C ARG A 182 2.26 -15.41 3.50
N VAL A 183 3.23 -14.56 3.82
CA VAL A 183 4.29 -14.06 2.93
C VAL A 183 5.63 -14.29 3.61
N GLY A 184 6.39 -15.30 3.16
CA GLY A 184 7.56 -15.78 3.91
C GLY A 184 7.14 -16.28 5.30
N LYS A 185 7.82 -15.79 6.34
CA LYS A 185 7.52 -16.01 7.76
C LYS A 185 6.47 -15.04 8.31
N GLN A 186 6.04 -14.05 7.53
CA GLN A 186 5.07 -13.05 7.96
C GLN A 186 3.65 -13.55 7.72
N ASN A 187 2.76 -13.32 8.70
CA ASN A 187 1.34 -13.54 8.55
C ASN A 187 0.62 -12.18 8.58
N LEU A 188 -0.25 -11.96 7.60
CA LEU A 188 -1.15 -10.83 7.51
C LEU A 188 -2.57 -11.35 7.72
N THR A 189 -3.41 -10.53 8.33
CA THR A 189 -4.82 -10.85 8.54
C THR A 189 -5.65 -9.67 8.05
N GLU A 190 -6.57 -9.95 7.14
CA GLU A 190 -7.54 -8.97 6.66
C GLU A 190 -8.95 -9.45 6.97
N LYS A 191 -9.79 -8.52 7.44
CA LYS A 191 -11.20 -8.78 7.71
C LYS A 191 -12.03 -8.08 6.65
N LEU A 192 -12.81 -8.86 5.93
CA LEU A 192 -13.62 -8.43 4.80
C LEU A 192 -15.09 -8.66 5.15
N MET A 193 -15.95 -7.75 4.70
CA MET A 193 -17.39 -7.95 4.76
C MET A 193 -17.89 -8.02 3.31
N LEU A 194 -18.18 -9.24 2.86
CA LEU A 194 -18.68 -9.47 1.51
C LEU A 194 -20.14 -9.08 1.45
N THR A 195 -20.46 -8.21 0.50
CA THR A 195 -21.84 -7.80 0.20
C THR A 195 -22.21 -8.28 -1.19
N ASN A 196 -23.51 -8.36 -1.42
CA ASN A 196 -24.00 -8.56 -2.77
C ASN A 196 -23.81 -7.26 -3.56
N CYS A 197 -22.95 -7.29 -4.59
CA CYS A 197 -22.65 -6.12 -5.41
C CYS A 197 -23.90 -5.50 -6.05
N SER A 198 -24.94 -6.31 -6.31
CA SER A 198 -26.20 -5.85 -6.87
C SER A 198 -27.04 -5.03 -5.89
N ASP A 199 -26.78 -5.13 -4.58
CA ASP A 199 -27.50 -4.38 -3.55
C ASP A 199 -26.92 -2.97 -3.35
N ILE A 200 -25.71 -2.71 -3.89
CA ILE A 200 -25.06 -1.40 -3.88
C ILE A 200 -25.65 -0.56 -5.02
N THR A 201 -26.74 0.15 -4.70
CA THR A 201 -27.51 0.96 -5.66
C THR A 201 -27.63 2.41 -5.20
N GLY A 202 -27.81 3.33 -6.15
CA GLY A 202 -27.97 4.75 -5.87
C GLY A 202 -27.60 5.62 -7.07
N PRO A 203 -27.67 6.96 -6.92
CA PRO A 203 -27.21 7.87 -7.96
C PRO A 203 -25.69 7.72 -8.18
N PRO A 204 -25.21 7.81 -9.43
CA PRO A 204 -23.80 7.64 -9.77
C PRO A 204 -22.98 8.80 -9.22
N THR A 205 -22.51 8.62 -7.99
CA THR A 205 -21.71 9.57 -7.24
C THR A 205 -20.35 8.96 -6.95
N SER A 206 -19.34 9.81 -6.73
CA SER A 206 -17.99 9.37 -6.35
C SER A 206 -18.00 8.56 -5.05
N ALA A 207 -18.91 8.88 -4.12
CA ALA A 207 -19.13 8.13 -2.88
C ALA A 207 -19.65 6.71 -3.15
N LEU A 208 -20.67 6.57 -4.01
CA LEU A 208 -21.22 5.26 -4.36
C LEU A 208 -20.20 4.40 -5.11
N CYS A 209 -19.42 4.98 -6.02
CA CYS A 209 -18.33 4.24 -6.65
C CYS A 209 -17.27 3.82 -5.62
N SER A 210 -16.85 4.72 -4.73
CA SER A 210 -15.89 4.39 -3.68
C SER A 210 -16.40 3.24 -2.79
N GLN A 211 -17.69 3.24 -2.46
CA GLN A 211 -18.32 2.15 -1.70
C GLN A 211 -18.28 0.83 -2.49
N CYS A 212 -18.66 0.85 -3.77
CA CYS A 212 -18.62 -0.32 -4.65
C CYS A 212 -17.20 -0.93 -4.74
N MET A 213 -16.20 -0.08 -4.99
CA MET A 213 -14.80 -0.50 -5.08
C MET A 213 -14.26 -1.02 -3.73
N THR A 214 -14.68 -0.41 -2.62
CA THR A 214 -14.30 -0.84 -1.26
C THR A 214 -14.91 -2.19 -0.90
N ALA A 215 -16.08 -2.52 -1.44
CA ALA A 215 -16.73 -3.83 -1.33
C ALA A 215 -16.10 -4.92 -2.22
N GLY A 216 -15.08 -4.58 -3.02
CA GLY A 216 -14.42 -5.49 -3.96
C GLY A 216 -15.21 -5.73 -5.25
N CYS A 217 -16.28 -4.98 -5.49
CA CYS A 217 -17.06 -5.07 -6.72
C CYS A 217 -16.44 -4.22 -7.83
N SER A 218 -16.94 -4.37 -9.05
CA SER A 218 -16.52 -3.55 -10.20
C SER A 218 -17.56 -2.49 -10.52
N TRP A 219 -17.10 -1.25 -10.73
CA TRP A 219 -17.93 -0.16 -11.23
C TRP A 219 -17.90 -0.10 -12.75
N SER A 220 -19.06 -0.17 -13.39
CA SER A 220 -19.20 0.01 -14.84
C SER A 220 -20.58 0.55 -15.19
N ASN A 221 -20.66 1.37 -16.25
CA ASN A 221 -21.92 1.98 -16.70
C ASN A 221 -22.70 2.65 -15.57
N ASP A 222 -22.00 3.40 -14.72
CA ASP A 222 -22.61 4.13 -13.60
C ASP A 222 -23.32 3.24 -12.56
N ALA A 223 -22.97 1.95 -12.51
CA ALA A 223 -23.53 0.97 -11.60
C ALA A 223 -22.46 0.04 -11.01
N CYS A 224 -22.76 -0.49 -9.82
CA CYS A 224 -21.95 -1.51 -9.17
C CYS A 224 -22.31 -2.91 -9.70
N SER A 225 -21.30 -3.76 -9.93
CA SER A 225 -21.48 -5.06 -10.58
C SER A 225 -20.50 -6.12 -10.10
N TRP A 226 -20.87 -7.38 -10.32
CA TRP A 226 -20.05 -8.56 -10.05
C TRP A 226 -19.03 -8.89 -11.15
N THR A 227 -19.04 -8.16 -12.27
CA THR A 227 -18.25 -8.55 -13.43
C THR A 227 -16.78 -8.21 -13.26
N PRO A 228 -15.84 -9.03 -13.78
CA PRO A 228 -14.43 -8.70 -13.80
C PRO A 228 -14.21 -7.36 -14.49
N ARG A 229 -13.27 -6.58 -13.98
CA ARG A 229 -12.78 -5.41 -14.69
C ARG A 229 -11.99 -5.91 -15.90
N SER A 230 -12.39 -5.56 -17.12
CA SER A 230 -11.59 -5.92 -18.28
C SER A 230 -10.25 -5.18 -18.20
N ASP A 231 -9.13 -5.88 -18.43
CA ASP A 231 -7.78 -5.29 -18.45
C ASP A 231 -7.63 -4.18 -19.51
N ASN A 232 -8.60 -4.04 -20.43
CA ASN A 232 -8.68 -3.01 -21.47
C ASN A 232 -9.80 -1.97 -21.25
N SER A 233 -10.41 -1.91 -20.06
CA SER A 233 -11.33 -0.82 -19.72
C SER A 233 -10.56 0.38 -19.16
N ASP A 234 -10.91 1.56 -19.67
CA ASP A 234 -10.34 2.86 -19.33
C ASP A 234 -10.02 3.06 -17.83
N PRO A 235 -9.02 3.88 -17.50
CA PRO A 235 -8.38 3.91 -16.20
C PRO A 235 -9.29 4.59 -15.16
N ILE A 236 -10.26 3.86 -14.62
CA ILE A 236 -11.24 4.31 -13.62
C ILE A 236 -12.10 5.41 -14.26
N GLN A 237 -13.35 5.09 -14.63
CA GLN A 237 -14.32 6.10 -15.07
C GLN A 237 -14.27 7.30 -14.10
N ASP A 238 -14.14 8.52 -14.65
CA ASP A 238 -13.84 9.77 -13.94
C ASP A 238 -14.64 9.99 -12.64
N VAL A 239 -15.85 9.41 -12.57
CA VAL A 239 -16.73 9.38 -11.39
C VAL A 239 -16.00 8.95 -10.11
N CYS A 240 -15.16 7.91 -10.16
CA CYS A 240 -14.46 7.41 -8.97
C CYS A 240 -13.16 8.17 -8.67
N ARG A 241 -12.64 8.96 -9.63
CA ARG A 241 -11.46 9.82 -9.41
C ARG A 241 -11.82 11.09 -8.65
N LEU A 242 -13.05 11.59 -8.82
CA LEU A 242 -13.56 12.80 -8.15
C LEU A 242 -13.59 12.70 -6.61
N SER A 243 -13.45 11.51 -6.01
CA SER A 243 -13.29 11.35 -4.55
C SER A 243 -11.86 11.60 -4.07
N GLN A 244 -10.84 11.40 -4.91
CA GLN A 244 -9.44 11.67 -4.53
C GLN A 244 -9.09 13.17 -4.61
N SER A 245 -9.90 13.96 -5.32
CA SER A 245 -9.75 15.40 -5.49
C SER A 245 -10.53 16.21 -4.45
N GLY A 246 -11.24 15.56 -3.52
CA GLY A 246 -12.10 16.19 -2.51
C GLY A 246 -11.36 16.90 -1.37
N MET A 247 -10.05 17.06 -1.45
CA MET A 247 -9.38 18.14 -0.75
C MET A 247 -9.24 19.27 -1.76
N ASN A 248 -10.05 20.32 -1.60
CA ASN A 248 -9.76 21.63 -2.17
C ASN A 248 -8.40 22.10 -1.62
N TYR A 249 -7.32 21.49 -2.10
CA TYR A 249 -5.98 21.97 -1.88
C TYR A 249 -5.88 23.18 -2.78
N SER A 250 -6.12 24.34 -2.19
CA SER A 250 -5.63 25.57 -2.78
C SER A 250 -4.12 25.38 -2.84
N GLU A 251 -3.58 25.21 -4.04
CA GLU A 251 -2.14 25.26 -4.25
C GLU A 251 -1.66 26.52 -3.51
N PRO A 252 -0.77 26.41 -2.51
CA PRO A 252 -0.34 27.58 -1.77
C PRO A 252 0.38 28.48 -2.78
N VAL A 253 -0.28 29.57 -3.16
CA VAL A 253 0.31 30.61 -3.99
C VAL A 253 1.42 31.22 -3.16
N ILE A 254 2.66 30.88 -3.49
CA ILE A 254 3.83 31.52 -2.91
C ILE A 254 3.86 32.94 -3.48
N PHE A 255 3.24 33.89 -2.77
CA PHE A 255 3.20 35.30 -3.18
C PHE A 255 4.59 35.94 -3.18
N SER A 256 5.48 35.50 -2.29
CA SER A 256 6.91 35.80 -2.33
C SER A 256 7.69 34.82 -1.46
N ILE A 257 8.93 34.55 -1.85
CA ILE A 257 9.96 34.01 -0.95
C ILE A 257 10.92 35.18 -0.74
N GLU A 258 10.66 36.01 0.27
CA GLU A 258 11.64 37.00 0.67
C GLU A 258 12.60 36.37 1.69
N PRO A 259 13.89 36.18 1.34
CA PRO A 259 14.88 35.85 2.34
C PRO A 259 14.96 37.01 3.33
N SER A 260 14.55 36.77 4.58
CA SER A 260 14.62 37.79 5.63
C SER A 260 16.06 38.24 5.93
N VAL A 261 17.06 37.43 5.55
CA VAL A 261 18.48 37.78 5.58
C VAL A 261 19.23 37.06 4.45
N LEU A 262 19.86 37.83 3.56
CA LEU A 262 20.87 37.33 2.62
C LEU A 262 22.23 37.29 3.33
N SER A 263 22.80 36.09 3.49
CA SER A 263 24.21 35.94 3.91
C SER A 263 25.11 36.26 2.73
N PHE A 264 26.01 37.22 2.90
CA PHE A 264 27.04 37.57 1.90
C PHE A 264 28.13 36.49 1.76
N HIS A 265 28.07 35.39 2.53
CA HIS A 265 29.12 34.38 2.61
C HIS A 265 28.72 32.94 2.25
N GLY A 266 27.55 32.75 1.62
CA GLY A 266 27.20 31.48 0.96
C GLY A 266 26.69 30.37 1.87
#